data_AF-A0A2V2EJ98-F1
#
_entry.id   AF-A0A2V2EJ98-F1
#
_cell.length_a   1.000
_cell.length_b   1.000
_cell.length_c   1.000
_cell.angle_alpha   90.00
_cell.angle_beta   90.00
_cell.angle_gamma   90.00
#
_symmetry.space_group_name_H-M   'P 1'
#
loop_
_entity.id
_entity.type
_entity.pdbx_description
1 polymer ?
#
loop_
_entity_poly.entity_id
_entity_poly.type
_entity_poly.pdbx_seq_one_letter_code
_entity_poly.pdbx_strand_id
1 'polypeptide(L)'
;MSEAQLGAFCLAGAVATFCGGYALVALAGKICCAKSKLLRATLYYITIAFLLLDPLYLSILCGFFGGGDMNGIDLLCPEWAARCLFGVLLIANALVFWKRVLPVYKKSFAE
;
A
#
# COMPACT_ATOMS: atom_id res chain seq x y z
N MET A 1 18.42 4.60 -20.12
CA MET A 1 16.94 4.51 -20.12
C MET A 1 16.40 5.89 -20.42
N SER A 2 15.27 6.01 -21.12
CA SER A 2 14.54 7.28 -21.23
C SER A 2 13.97 7.66 -19.86
N GLU A 3 13.86 8.96 -19.56
CA GLU A 3 13.30 9.50 -18.30
C GLU A 3 11.89 8.95 -18.02
N ALA A 4 11.07 8.84 -19.07
CA ALA A 4 9.73 8.25 -18.96
C ALA A 4 9.76 6.76 -18.56
N GLN A 5 10.78 6.03 -19.02
CA GLN A 5 10.94 4.61 -18.72
C GLN A 5 11.41 4.39 -17.26
N LEU A 6 12.22 5.32 -16.74
CA LEU A 6 12.64 5.32 -15.34
C LEU A 6 11.45 5.65 -14.42
N GLY A 7 10.68 6.69 -14.76
CA GLY A 7 9.48 7.03 -13.99
C GLY A 7 8.42 5.92 -14.00
N ALA A 8 8.22 5.25 -15.14
CA ALA A 8 7.32 4.11 -15.23
C ALA A 8 7.78 2.93 -14.34
N PHE A 9 9.09 2.71 -14.25
CA PHE A 9 9.65 1.69 -13.36
C PHE A 9 9.42 2.02 -11.88
N CYS A 10 9.62 3.27 -11.46
CA CYS A 10 9.34 3.72 -10.09
C CYS A 10 7.84 3.66 -9.73
N LEU A 11 6.93 3.90 -10.68
CA LEU A 11 5.49 3.72 -10.46
C LEU A 11 5.07 2.25 -10.41
N ALA A 12 5.72 1.37 -11.18
CA ALA A 12 5.33 -0.03 -11.28
C ALA A 12 5.39 -0.74 -9.92
N GLY A 13 6.38 -0.42 -9.08
CA GLY A 13 6.49 -0.93 -7.72
C GLY A 13 5.27 -0.58 -6.86
N ALA A 14 4.93 0.71 -6.80
CA ALA A 14 3.77 1.21 -6.04
C ALA A 14 2.43 0.65 -6.56
N VAL A 15 2.30 0.42 -7.86
CA VAL A 15 1.11 -0.21 -8.45
C VAL A 15 1.05 -1.69 -8.07
N ALA A 16 2.18 -2.40 -8.10
CA ALA A 16 2.23 -3.83 -7.76
C ALA A 16 1.88 -4.08 -6.28
N THR A 17 2.43 -3.28 -5.36
CA THR A 17 2.10 -3.36 -3.92
C THR A 17 0.63 -3.03 -3.68
N PHE A 18 0.09 -1.99 -4.32
CA PHE A 18 -1.33 -1.64 -4.24
C PHE A 18 -2.24 -2.78 -4.72
N CYS A 19 -1.96 -3.33 -5.92
CA CYS A 19 -2.69 -4.46 -6.46
C CYS A 19 -2.63 -5.69 -5.53
N GLY A 20 -1.44 -6.00 -5.00
CA GLY A 20 -1.26 -7.08 -4.03
C GLY A 20 -2.04 -6.84 -2.74
N GLY A 21 -2.04 -5.60 -2.23
CA GLY A 21 -2.77 -5.19 -1.03
C GLY A 21 -4.27 -5.42 -1.20
N TYR A 22 -4.87 -4.94 -2.29
CA TYR A 22 -6.29 -5.14 -2.56
C TYR A 22 -6.67 -6.60 -2.82
N ALA A 23 -5.79 -7.38 -3.45
CA ALA A 23 -5.98 -8.83 -3.57
C ALA A 23 -6.06 -9.50 -2.18
N LEU A 24 -5.18 -9.10 -1.25
CA LEU A 24 -5.22 -9.59 0.13
C LEU A 24 -6.48 -9.14 0.88
N VAL A 25 -6.96 -7.90 0.68
CA VAL A 25 -8.25 -7.44 1.22
C VAL A 25 -9.41 -8.31 0.73
N ALA A 26 -9.45 -8.61 -0.57
CA ALA A 26 -10.49 -9.45 -1.16
C ALA A 26 -10.43 -10.90 -0.63
N LEU A 27 -9.22 -11.41 -0.37
CA LEU A 27 -9.00 -12.75 0.14
C LEU A 27 -9.05 -12.84 1.68
N ALA A 28 -9.15 -11.72 2.40
CA ALA A 28 -9.10 -11.65 3.86
C ALA A 28 -10.07 -12.63 4.54
N GLY A 29 -11.29 -12.78 3.99
CA GLY A 29 -12.28 -13.74 4.48
C GLY A 29 -11.80 -15.19 4.38
N LYS A 30 -11.20 -15.58 3.25
CA LYS A 30 -10.64 -16.93 3.06
C LYS A 30 -9.40 -17.16 3.92
N ILE A 31 -8.56 -16.14 4.06
CA ILE A 31 -7.35 -16.19 4.90
C ILE A 31 -7.71 -16.41 6.36
N CYS A 32 -8.77 -15.76 6.85
CA CYS A 32 -9.22 -15.89 8.24
C CYS A 32 -9.78 -17.29 8.57
N CYS A 33 -10.20 -18.07 7.57
CA CYS A 33 -10.55 -19.48 7.75
C CYS A 33 -9.34 -20.42 7.90
N ALA A 34 -8.11 -19.92 7.68
CA ALA A 34 -6.91 -20.72 7.88
C ALA A 34 -6.72 -21.07 9.36
N LYS A 35 -6.42 -22.34 9.65
CA LYS A 35 -6.18 -22.83 11.03
C LYS A 35 -4.95 -22.19 11.69
N SER A 36 -3.97 -21.73 10.91
CA SER A 36 -2.73 -21.17 11.43
C SER A 36 -2.89 -19.70 11.84
N LYS A 37 -2.82 -19.44 13.15
CA LYS A 37 -2.82 -18.07 13.71
C LYS A 37 -1.62 -17.25 13.24
N LEU A 38 -0.46 -17.88 13.06
CA LEU A 38 0.75 -17.23 12.54
C LEU A 38 0.56 -16.75 11.10
N LEU A 39 0.05 -17.61 10.22
CA LEU A 39 -0.19 -17.25 8.82
C LEU A 39 -1.17 -16.08 8.69
N ARG A 40 -2.23 -16.09 9.51
CA ARG A 40 -3.19 -14.98 9.58
C ARG A 40 -2.54 -13.68 10.03
N ALA A 41 -1.73 -13.70 11.10
CA ALA A 41 -1.03 -12.51 11.59
C ALA A 41 -0.05 -11.96 10.53
N THR A 42 0.73 -12.84 9.89
CA THR A 42 1.67 -12.44 8.84
C THR A 42 0.94 -11.76 7.67
N LEU A 43 -0.13 -12.37 7.16
CA LEU A 43 -0.89 -11.79 6.04
C LEU A 43 -1.62 -10.50 6.42
N TYR A 44 -2.03 -10.35 7.68
CA TYR A 44 -2.57 -9.09 8.19
C TYR A 44 -1.54 -7.96 8.10
N TYR A 45 -0.32 -8.19 8.61
CA TYR A 45 0.74 -7.18 8.56
C TYR A 45 1.24 -6.91 7.13
N ILE A 46 1.28 -7.93 6.27
CA ILE A 46 1.58 -7.74 4.84
C ILE A 46 0.51 -6.86 4.18
N THR A 47 -0.77 -7.08 4.51
CA THR A 47 -1.88 -6.25 3.99
C THR A 47 -1.73 -4.79 4.42
N ILE A 48 -1.35 -4.54 5.68
CA ILE A 48 -1.05 -3.19 6.18
C ILE A 48 0.10 -2.57 5.38
N ALA A 49 1.22 -3.28 5.24
CA ALA A 49 2.39 -2.79 4.53
C ALA A 49 2.04 -2.45 3.07
N PHE A 50 1.39 -3.35 2.35
CA PHE A 50 1.07 -3.16 0.93
C PHE A 50 0.06 -2.04 0.67
N LEU A 51 -0.86 -1.79 1.60
CA LEU A 51 -1.86 -0.72 1.44
C LEU A 51 -1.35 0.66 1.87
N LEU A 52 -0.50 0.73 2.90
CA LEU A 52 -0.20 1.99 3.58
C LEU A 52 1.25 2.44 3.42
N LEU A 53 2.22 1.54 3.24
CA LEU A 53 3.63 1.90 3.26
C LEU A 53 4.00 2.81 2.08
N ASP A 54 3.66 2.42 0.86
CA ASP A 54 4.03 3.19 -0.34
C ASP A 54 3.30 4.54 -0.41
N PRO A 55 1.96 4.63 -0.17
CA PRO A 55 1.30 5.92 -0.13
C PRO A 55 1.82 6.82 0.99
N LEU A 56 2.19 6.26 2.15
CA LEU A 56 2.76 7.02 3.27
C LEU A 56 4.17 7.52 2.95
N TYR A 57 5.00 6.68 2.31
CA TYR A 57 6.33 7.07 1.89
C TYR A 57 6.28 8.16 0.83
N LEU A 58 5.52 7.93 -0.25
CA LEU A 58 5.45 8.86 -1.38
C LEU A 58 4.70 10.15 -1.06
N SER A 59 3.78 10.18 -0.10
CA SER A 59 3.07 11.42 0.26
C SER A 59 3.78 12.27 1.32
N ILE A 60 4.40 11.64 2.33
CA ILE A 60 4.92 12.33 3.52
C ILE A 60 6.42 12.13 3.68
N LEU A 61 6.92 10.89 3.65
CA LEU A 61 8.31 10.60 4.05
C LEU A 61 9.35 10.93 2.98
N CYS A 62 8.97 10.98 1.71
CA CYS A 62 9.86 11.29 0.59
C CYS A 62 10.58 12.65 0.76
N GLY A 63 9.93 13.62 1.43
CA GLY A 63 10.53 14.92 1.75
C GLY A 63 11.55 14.90 2.89
N PHE A 64 11.57 13.86 3.72
CA PHE A 64 12.46 13.76 4.89
C PHE A 64 13.63 12.78 4.67
N PHE A 65 13.43 11.71 3.90
CA PHE A 65 14.38 10.60 3.76
C PHE A 65 15.06 10.52 2.38
N GLY A 66 14.81 11.51 1.50
CA GLY A 66 15.30 11.53 0.13
C GLY A 66 14.30 10.90 -0.84
N GLY A 67 14.21 11.49 -2.04
CA GLY A 67 13.12 11.23 -2.98
C GLY A 67 13.04 9.80 -3.52
N GLY A 68 14.14 9.07 -3.70
CA GLY A 68 14.10 7.67 -4.17
C GLY A 68 13.21 7.50 -5.41
N ASP A 69 12.15 6.70 -5.29
CA ASP A 69 11.14 6.50 -6.34
C ASP A 69 10.39 7.80 -6.73
N MET A 70 10.24 8.74 -5.79
CA MET A 70 9.66 10.07 -6.06
C MET A 70 10.49 10.87 -7.08
N ASN A 71 11.83 10.71 -7.10
CA ASN A 71 12.66 11.39 -8.09
C ASN A 71 12.40 10.87 -9.52
N GLY A 72 12.07 9.58 -9.64
CA GLY A 72 11.63 9.00 -10.91
C GLY A 72 10.24 9.47 -11.30
N ILE A 73 9.34 9.62 -10.34
CA ILE A 73 7.96 10.08 -10.55
C ILE A 73 7.93 11.58 -10.91
N ASP A 74 8.81 12.39 -10.35
CA ASP A 74 8.91 13.84 -10.64
C ASP A 74 9.25 14.12 -12.11
N LEU A 75 9.95 13.19 -12.77
CA LEU A 75 10.21 13.25 -14.22
C LEU A 75 8.94 13.06 -15.07
N LEU A 76 7.88 12.45 -14.52
CA LEU A 76 6.61 12.20 -15.21
C LEU A 76 5.53 13.23 -14.84
N CYS A 77 5.44 13.62 -13.58
CA CYS A 77 4.46 14.58 -13.09
C CYS A 77 5.02 15.39 -11.92
N PRO A 78 4.51 16.62 -11.68
CA PRO A 78 5.03 17.46 -10.61
C PRO A 78 4.95 16.77 -9.25
N GLU A 79 6.04 16.77 -8.50
CA GLU A 79 6.13 16.13 -7.17
C GLU A 79 4.95 16.49 -6.24
N TRP A 80 4.53 17.76 -6.20
CA TRP A 80 3.40 18.18 -5.38
C TRP A 80 2.10 17.48 -5.76
N ALA A 81 1.87 17.24 -7.05
CA ALA A 81 0.69 16.53 -7.55
C ALA A 81 0.76 15.04 -7.20
N ALA A 82 1.93 14.42 -7.34
CA ALA A 82 2.16 13.03 -6.91
C ALA A 82 1.93 12.86 -5.41
N ARG A 83 2.50 13.75 -4.58
CA ARG A 83 2.31 13.73 -3.12
C ARG A 83 0.85 13.88 -2.72
N CYS A 84 0.11 14.81 -3.34
CA CYS A 84 -1.33 14.95 -3.11
C CYS A 84 -2.11 13.70 -3.50
N LEU A 85 -1.81 13.10 -4.66
CA LEU A 85 -2.46 11.88 -5.13
C LEU A 85 -2.23 10.70 -4.17
N PHE A 86 -0.97 10.43 -3.81
CA PHE A 86 -0.63 9.39 -2.86
C PHE A 86 -1.16 9.68 -1.46
N GLY A 87 -1.30 10.94 -1.06
CA GLY A 87 -1.93 11.33 0.21
C GLY A 87 -3.42 10.99 0.25
N VAL A 88 -4.16 11.27 -0.84
CA VAL A 88 -5.57 10.86 -0.96
C VAL A 88 -5.69 9.33 -0.97
N LEU A 89 -4.80 8.63 -1.69
CA LEU A 89 -4.74 7.17 -1.70
C LEU A 89 -4.45 6.59 -0.31
N LEU A 90 -3.57 7.21 0.47
CA LEU A 90 -3.26 6.79 1.84
C LEU A 90 -4.51 6.84 2.71
N ILE A 91 -5.28 7.94 2.65
CA ILE A 91 -6.53 8.09 3.41
C ILE A 91 -7.55 7.05 2.96
N ALA A 92 -7.74 6.87 1.65
CA ALA A 92 -8.67 5.89 1.10
C ALA A 92 -8.30 4.47 1.53
N ASN A 93 -7.02 4.10 1.44
CA ASN A 93 -6.53 2.78 1.83
C ASN A 93 -6.65 2.55 3.34
N ALA A 94 -6.38 3.55 4.16
CA ALA A 94 -6.58 3.48 5.61
C ALA A 94 -8.07 3.25 5.94
N LEU A 95 -8.99 3.91 5.25
CA LEU A 95 -10.43 3.70 5.40
C LEU A 95 -10.86 2.30 4.96
N VAL A 96 -10.35 1.81 3.83
CA VAL A 96 -10.61 0.44 3.35
C VAL A 96 -10.11 -0.58 4.38
N PHE A 97 -8.88 -0.43 4.86
CA PHE A 97 -8.32 -1.29 5.89
C PHE A 97 -9.18 -1.29 7.16
N TRP A 98 -9.56 -0.10 7.65
CA TRP A 98 -10.38 0.03 8.86
C TRP A 98 -11.76 -0.60 8.72
N LYS A 99 -12.43 -0.40 7.58
CA LYS A 99 -13.80 -0.88 7.36
C LYS A 99 -13.89 -2.33 6.90
N ARG A 100 -12.91 -2.85 6.17
CA ARG A 100 -12.96 -4.18 5.53
C ARG A 100 -12.04 -5.20 6.18
N VAL A 101 -10.81 -4.82 6.51
CA VAL A 101 -9.78 -5.76 6.99
C VAL A 101 -9.86 -5.92 8.50
N LEU A 102 -9.81 -4.81 9.23
CA LEU A 102 -9.80 -4.81 10.69
C LEU A 102 -10.95 -5.61 11.34
N PRO A 103 -12.24 -5.47 10.95
CA PRO A 103 -13.32 -6.22 11.60
C PRO A 103 -13.21 -7.73 11.35
N VAL A 104 -12.79 -8.14 10.15
CA VAL A 104 -12.68 -9.55 9.77
C VAL A 104 -11.58 -10.23 10.58
N TYR A 105 -10.41 -9.59 10.68
CA TYR A 105 -9.31 -10.11 11.48
C TYR A 105 -9.60 -10.06 12.99
N LYS A 106 -10.24 -9.00 13.51
CA LYS A 106 -10.67 -8.95 14.92
C LYS A 106 -11.60 -10.11 15.28
N LYS A 107 -12.62 -10.38 14.46
CA LYS A 107 -13.52 -11.52 14.69
C LYS A 107 -12.76 -12.84 14.70
N SER A 108 -11.88 -13.03 13.72
CA SER A 108 -11.15 -14.27 13.56
C SER A 108 -10.14 -14.54 14.68
N PHE A 109 -9.57 -13.52 15.33
CA PHE A 109 -8.64 -13.68 16.47
C PHE A 109 -9.34 -13.76 17.83
N ALA A 110 -10.64 -13.43 17.89
CA ALA A 110 -11.47 -13.59 19.07
C ALA A 110 -12.01 -15.03 19.23
N GLU A 111 -12.02 -15.82 18.15
CA GLU A 111 -12.19 -17.29 18.15
C GLU A 111 -10.88 -18.02 18.53
#